data_AF-A0A7X2D7S6-F1
#
_entry.id   AF-A0A7X2D7S6-F1
#
_cell.length_a   1.000
_cell.length_b   1.000
_cell.length_c   1.000
_cell.angle_alpha   90.00
_cell.angle_beta   90.00
_cell.angle_gamma   90.00
#
_symmetry.space_group_name_H-M   'P 1'
#
loop_
_entity.id
_entity.type
_entity.pdbx_description
1 polymer ?
#
loop_
_entity_poly.entity_id
_entity_poly.type
_entity_poly.pdbx_seq_one_letter_code
_entity_poly.pdbx_strand_id
1 'polypeptide(L)'
;MRRYITAVVIFSLVFFGLSSLSHGAGFLIYEHGAAAMAMGGAFVALANNPSAIFHNPAGIAFLEGTQISFGTTLIFPVASLSLPNWPDPAYQSVNQVSQMFYPSTFYISHKISDKIVAGFGFFNPYGMGVKWPEDYPLKYISIRDDMKTFFFNPTLAFKINENFSLGFGVSYIYSTLEFELVEHVERDLDPAVSGLPISVPYTMDVPLVLDATGSAWALNAGALYKGENFSIGFNWRGGFKIKFDGDLALSAALVDVTIPPPWDTLLPPGTDVALETAIADQVPSEGGVLIPSFNFPHIFGVGVAFNLTESLIMSAD
;
A
#
# COMPACT_ATOMS: atom_id res chain seq x y z
N MET A 1 22.85 -25.85 -27.79
CA MET A 1 23.50 -24.90 -26.86
C MET A 1 23.80 -23.54 -27.48
N ARG A 2 24.62 -23.43 -28.54
CA ARG A 2 25.04 -22.12 -29.09
C ARG A 2 23.89 -21.18 -29.50
N ARG A 3 22.84 -21.71 -30.15
CA ARG A 3 21.63 -20.94 -30.53
C ARG A 3 20.82 -20.43 -29.32
N TYR A 4 20.72 -21.22 -28.25
CA TYR A 4 20.02 -20.84 -27.02
C TYR A 4 20.78 -19.77 -26.25
N ILE A 5 22.12 -19.87 -26.20
CA ILE A 5 22.98 -18.83 -25.61
C ILE A 5 22.82 -17.52 -26.38
N THR A 6 22.82 -17.57 -27.72
CA THR A 6 22.59 -16.38 -28.54
C THR A 6 21.19 -15.79 -28.33
N ALA A 7 20.14 -16.61 -28.23
CA ALA A 7 18.79 -16.15 -27.95
C ALA A 7 18.66 -15.49 -26.56
N VAL A 8 19.24 -16.11 -25.53
CA VAL A 8 19.30 -15.53 -24.17
C VAL A 8 20.08 -14.23 -24.16
N VAL A 9 21.24 -14.17 -24.82
CA VAL A 9 22.05 -12.94 -24.88
C VAL A 9 21.32 -11.82 -25.62
N ILE A 10 20.67 -12.11 -26.75
CA ILE A 10 19.88 -11.11 -27.49
C ILE A 10 18.68 -10.65 -26.66
N PHE A 11 17.96 -11.58 -26.02
CA PHE A 11 16.83 -11.27 -25.15
C PHE A 11 17.26 -10.37 -23.98
N SER A 12 18.32 -10.75 -23.26
CA SER A 12 18.88 -9.92 -22.19
C SER A 12 19.28 -8.54 -22.71
N LEU A 13 19.99 -8.44 -23.83
CA LEU A 13 20.43 -7.14 -24.38
C LEU A 13 19.27 -6.24 -24.81
N VAL A 14 18.19 -6.81 -25.36
CA VAL A 14 16.99 -6.04 -25.75
C VAL A 14 16.24 -5.57 -24.51
N PHE A 15 16.05 -6.41 -23.49
CA PHE A 15 15.35 -6.03 -22.26
C PHE A 15 16.16 -5.06 -21.39
N PHE A 16 17.48 -5.23 -21.29
CA PHE A 16 18.35 -4.26 -20.61
C PHE A 16 18.37 -2.91 -21.33
N GLY A 17 18.27 -2.90 -22.67
CA GLY A 17 18.21 -1.68 -23.48
C GLY A 17 16.87 -0.93 -23.40
N LEU A 18 15.80 -1.60 -22.95
CA LEU A 18 14.46 -1.04 -22.76
C LEU A 18 14.17 -0.65 -21.30
N SER A 19 15.17 -0.72 -20.40
CA SER A 19 15.02 -0.35 -18.99
C SER A 19 14.86 1.18 -18.82
N SER A 20 13.70 1.73 -19.20
CA SER A 20 13.34 3.10 -18.87
C SER A 20 13.00 3.23 -17.38
N LEU A 21 13.57 4.27 -16.75
CA LEU A 21 13.15 4.92 -15.49
C LEU A 21 12.43 4.00 -14.50
N SER A 22 13.15 3.49 -13.50
CA SER A 22 12.54 2.82 -12.35
C SER A 22 11.58 3.79 -11.66
N HIS A 23 10.27 3.52 -11.75
CA HIS A 23 9.28 4.23 -10.96
C HIS A 23 9.12 3.47 -9.64
N GLY A 24 9.06 4.18 -8.52
CA GLY A 24 8.75 3.56 -7.24
C GLY A 24 7.36 2.93 -7.30
N ALA A 25 7.23 1.71 -6.79
CA ALA A 25 5.94 1.02 -6.69
C ALA A 25 4.96 1.72 -5.73
N GLY A 26 5.46 2.66 -4.90
CA GLY A 26 4.68 3.37 -3.90
C GLY A 26 4.09 2.38 -2.89
N PHE A 27 2.76 2.30 -2.86
CA PHE A 27 1.98 1.43 -2.00
C PHE A 27 1.47 0.17 -2.73
N LEU A 28 2.03 -0.17 -3.90
CA LEU A 28 1.73 -1.43 -4.59
C LEU A 28 2.41 -2.61 -3.90
N ILE A 29 1.68 -3.72 -3.80
CA ILE A 29 2.13 -5.00 -3.25
C ILE A 29 2.01 -6.03 -4.39
N TYR A 30 3.13 -6.66 -4.77
CA TYR A 30 3.19 -7.63 -5.87
C TYR A 30 3.28 -9.09 -5.40
N GLU A 31 3.23 -9.31 -4.09
CA GLU A 31 3.44 -10.57 -3.38
C GLU A 31 2.28 -11.58 -3.53
N HIS A 32 1.79 -11.76 -4.76
CA HIS A 32 0.61 -12.57 -5.08
C HIS A 32 0.99 -13.92 -5.68
N GLY A 33 1.21 -14.90 -4.79
CA GLY A 33 1.54 -16.28 -5.14
C GLY A 33 3.05 -16.53 -5.19
N ALA A 34 3.50 -17.55 -4.46
CA ALA A 34 4.93 -17.86 -4.28
C ALA A 34 5.68 -18.10 -5.61
N ALA A 35 5.05 -18.75 -6.57
CA ALA A 35 5.66 -18.99 -7.89
C ALA A 35 5.90 -17.67 -8.65
N ALA A 36 4.94 -16.75 -8.64
CA ALA A 36 5.10 -15.45 -9.29
C ALA A 36 6.17 -14.59 -8.59
N MET A 37 6.18 -14.60 -7.26
CA MET A 37 7.23 -13.90 -6.47
C MET A 37 8.63 -14.45 -6.78
N ALA A 38 8.78 -15.78 -6.87
CA ALA A 38 10.06 -16.41 -7.21
C ALA A 38 10.54 -16.05 -8.63
N MET A 39 9.64 -15.60 -9.50
CA MET A 39 9.93 -15.09 -10.84
C MET A 39 10.07 -13.56 -10.89
N GLY A 40 10.18 -12.89 -9.73
CA GLY A 40 10.28 -11.43 -9.67
C GLY A 40 9.02 -10.70 -10.13
N GLY A 41 7.85 -11.35 -10.06
CA GLY A 41 6.58 -10.82 -10.55
C GLY A 41 6.32 -11.07 -12.04
N ALA A 42 7.29 -11.60 -12.80
CA ALA A 42 7.14 -11.88 -14.23
C ALA A 42 6.24 -13.11 -14.48
N PHE A 43 4.92 -12.90 -14.50
CA PHE A 43 3.91 -13.94 -14.51
C PHE A 43 2.71 -13.66 -15.44
N VAL A 44 2.63 -12.49 -16.08
CA VAL A 44 1.54 -12.06 -16.98
C VAL A 44 1.40 -13.00 -18.18
N ALA A 45 2.51 -13.45 -18.77
CA ALA A 45 2.51 -14.42 -19.87
C ALA A 45 2.54 -15.88 -19.44
N LEU A 46 2.94 -16.18 -18.20
CA LEU A 46 2.96 -17.54 -17.69
C LEU A 46 1.58 -17.95 -17.17
N ALA A 47 1.04 -17.20 -16.21
CA ALA A 47 -0.34 -17.23 -15.71
C ALA A 47 -0.94 -18.65 -15.62
N ASN A 48 -0.17 -19.59 -15.07
CA ASN A 48 -0.43 -21.04 -15.17
C ASN A 48 -0.88 -21.69 -13.86
N ASN A 49 -1.34 -20.90 -12.89
CA ASN A 49 -1.94 -21.38 -11.64
C ASN A 49 -3.06 -20.41 -11.19
N PRO A 50 -3.82 -20.70 -10.12
CA PRO A 50 -4.94 -19.84 -9.69
C PRO A 50 -4.57 -18.37 -9.39
N SER A 51 -3.33 -18.03 -9.02
CA SER A 51 -2.93 -16.63 -8.82
C SER A 51 -2.90 -15.82 -10.13
N ALA A 52 -3.07 -16.48 -11.29
CA ALA A 52 -3.36 -15.83 -12.56
C ALA A 52 -4.56 -14.87 -12.47
N ILE A 53 -5.52 -15.06 -11.56
CA ILE A 53 -6.61 -14.10 -11.34
C ILE A 53 -6.08 -12.68 -11.05
N PHE A 54 -4.97 -12.58 -10.30
CA PHE A 54 -4.29 -11.30 -10.09
C PHE A 54 -3.44 -10.90 -11.31
N HIS A 55 -2.55 -11.79 -11.76
CA HIS A 55 -1.48 -11.51 -12.74
C HIS A 55 -1.93 -11.44 -14.18
N ASN A 56 -2.85 -12.29 -14.62
CA ASN A 56 -3.53 -12.22 -15.92
C ASN A 56 -4.76 -13.15 -15.90
N PRO A 57 -5.99 -12.62 -15.77
CA PRO A 57 -7.18 -13.45 -15.62
C PRO A 57 -7.43 -14.35 -16.84
N ALA A 58 -6.87 -14.07 -18.02
CA ALA A 58 -6.98 -14.96 -19.18
C ALA A 58 -6.26 -16.31 -18.97
N GLY A 59 -5.28 -16.36 -18.05
CA GLY A 59 -4.50 -17.56 -17.74
C GLY A 59 -5.34 -18.71 -17.20
N ILE A 60 -6.38 -18.41 -16.41
CA ILE A 60 -7.22 -19.46 -15.81
C ILE A 60 -8.00 -20.26 -16.87
N ALA A 61 -8.21 -19.73 -18.09
CA ALA A 61 -8.86 -20.46 -19.18
C ALA A 61 -8.11 -21.73 -19.61
N PHE A 62 -6.83 -21.85 -19.25
CA PHE A 62 -6.00 -23.03 -19.51
C PHE A 62 -5.83 -23.95 -18.29
N LEU A 63 -6.48 -23.64 -17.16
CA LEU A 63 -6.43 -24.48 -15.97
C LEU A 63 -7.50 -25.57 -16.06
N GLU A 64 -7.11 -26.77 -15.66
CA GLU A 64 -7.99 -27.94 -15.65
C GLU A 64 -8.63 -28.15 -14.28
N GLY A 65 -9.87 -28.64 -14.29
CA GLY A 65 -10.63 -29.00 -13.10
C GLY A 65 -10.87 -27.85 -12.13
N THR A 66 -10.86 -28.18 -10.82
CA THR A 66 -10.87 -27.20 -9.74
C THR A 66 -9.46 -27.07 -9.19
N GLN A 67 -8.93 -25.86 -9.14
CA GLN A 67 -7.64 -25.57 -8.53
C GLN A 67 -7.78 -24.48 -7.47
N ILE A 68 -7.14 -24.70 -6.33
CA ILE A 68 -7.16 -23.78 -5.19
C ILE A 68 -5.72 -23.44 -4.83
N SER A 69 -5.46 -22.17 -4.54
CA SER A 69 -4.19 -21.69 -4.01
C SER A 69 -4.50 -20.72 -2.87
N PHE A 70 -3.82 -20.90 -1.74
CA PHE A 70 -3.86 -19.96 -0.63
C PHE A 70 -2.44 -19.78 -0.10
N GLY A 71 -2.17 -18.64 0.49
CA GLY A 71 -0.86 -18.36 1.06
C GLY A 71 -0.76 -16.95 1.59
N THR A 72 0.29 -16.68 2.37
CA THR A 72 0.59 -15.35 2.88
C THR A 72 2.06 -15.06 2.68
N THR A 73 2.40 -13.79 2.48
CA THR A 73 3.78 -13.31 2.46
C THR A 73 4.01 -12.47 3.69
N LEU A 74 5.09 -12.74 4.43
CA LEU A 74 5.47 -11.92 5.58
C LEU A 74 6.38 -10.80 5.09
N ILE A 75 5.96 -9.55 5.31
CA ILE A 75 6.67 -8.35 4.87
C ILE A 75 7.20 -7.64 6.12
N PHE A 76 8.51 -7.42 6.16
CA PHE A 76 9.23 -6.73 7.23
C PHE A 76 9.89 -5.47 6.63
N PRO A 77 9.18 -4.33 6.59
CA PRO A 77 9.75 -3.13 6.01
C PRO A 77 10.85 -2.56 6.92
N VAL A 78 11.87 -1.96 6.28
CA VAL A 78 12.92 -1.20 6.96
C VAL A 78 13.05 0.14 6.25
N ALA A 79 12.93 1.22 7.02
CA ALA A 79 13.05 2.59 6.53
C ALA A 79 13.80 3.44 7.57
N SER A 80 14.58 4.40 7.08
CA SER A 80 15.34 5.35 7.88
C SER A 80 15.26 6.73 7.25
N LEU A 81 15.08 7.75 8.08
CA LEU A 81 15.09 9.15 7.72
C LEU A 81 16.44 9.76 8.10
N SER A 82 17.09 10.47 7.17
CA SER A 82 18.34 11.20 7.45
C SER A 82 18.09 12.71 7.44
N LEU A 83 18.42 13.35 8.56
CA LEU A 83 18.31 14.79 8.78
C LEU A 83 19.68 15.36 9.17
N PRO A 84 20.66 15.39 8.24
CA PRO A 84 22.07 15.66 8.58
C PRO A 84 22.32 17.03 9.23
N ASN A 85 21.41 17.99 9.02
CA ASN A 85 21.51 19.35 9.56
C ASN A 85 20.55 19.60 10.74
N TRP A 86 19.93 18.56 11.31
CA TRP A 86 19.07 18.74 12.47
C TRP A 86 19.89 19.20 13.69
N PRO A 87 19.44 20.22 14.46
CA PRO A 87 20.22 20.78 15.57
C PRO A 87 20.57 19.78 16.66
N ASP A 88 19.64 18.87 16.98
CA ASP A 88 19.87 17.78 17.93
C ASP A 88 20.48 16.55 17.21
N PRO A 89 21.71 16.14 17.56
CA PRO A 89 22.35 14.96 16.98
C PRO A 89 21.52 13.67 17.12
N ALA A 90 20.68 13.56 18.14
CA ALA A 90 19.84 12.38 18.37
C ALA A 90 18.84 12.13 17.22
N TYR A 91 18.47 13.17 16.47
CA TYR A 91 17.50 13.07 15.38
C TYR A 91 18.10 13.20 13.98
N GLN A 92 19.43 13.22 13.85
CA GLN A 92 20.08 13.26 12.53
C GLN A 92 19.86 11.98 11.72
N SER A 93 19.52 10.88 12.39
CA SER A 93 19.09 9.62 11.78
C SER A 93 17.99 9.00 12.63
N VAL A 94 16.80 8.87 12.06
CA VAL A 94 15.64 8.25 12.73
C VAL A 94 15.27 6.98 11.98
N ASN A 95 15.11 5.87 12.69
CA ASN A 95 14.61 4.63 12.10
C ASN A 95 13.11 4.52 12.36
N GLN A 96 12.38 3.92 11.41
CA GLN A 96 11.00 3.56 11.67
C GLN A 96 10.92 2.47 12.77
N VAL A 97 9.77 2.40 13.42
CA VAL A 97 9.42 1.32 14.35
C VAL A 97 9.27 0.02 13.56
N SER A 98 9.85 -1.07 14.08
CA SER A 98 9.75 -2.40 13.44
C SER A 98 8.31 -2.87 13.36
N GLN A 99 7.88 -3.26 12.16
CA GLN A 99 6.53 -3.77 11.89
C GLN A 99 6.58 -5.06 11.06
N MET A 100 5.49 -5.83 11.07
CA MET A 100 5.31 -7.03 10.25
C MET A 100 3.91 -7.01 9.64
N PHE A 101 3.84 -7.20 8.33
CA PHE A 101 2.58 -7.26 7.56
C PHE A 101 2.43 -8.63 6.90
N TYR A 102 1.18 -9.06 6.71
CA TYR A 102 0.85 -10.40 6.22
C TYR A 102 -0.31 -10.39 5.21
N PRO A 103 -0.15 -9.78 4.01
CA PRO A 103 -1.17 -9.81 2.96
C PRO A 103 -1.43 -11.25 2.51
N SER A 104 -2.50 -11.83 3.04
CA SER A 104 -2.93 -13.19 2.75
C SER A 104 -3.73 -13.22 1.45
N THR A 105 -3.51 -14.25 0.66
CA THR A 105 -4.15 -14.45 -0.63
C THR A 105 -4.90 -15.77 -0.68
N PHE A 106 -6.03 -15.78 -1.36
CA PHE A 106 -6.80 -16.97 -1.68
C PHE A 106 -7.28 -16.89 -3.12
N TYR A 107 -7.12 -17.96 -3.88
CA TYR A 107 -7.51 -18.06 -5.26
C TYR A 107 -8.15 -19.41 -5.51
N ILE A 108 -9.26 -19.41 -6.25
CA ILE A 108 -9.91 -20.62 -6.74
C ILE A 108 -10.26 -20.43 -8.21
N SER A 109 -10.07 -21.48 -9.00
CA SER A 109 -10.56 -21.58 -10.37
C SER A 109 -11.28 -22.90 -10.55
N HIS A 110 -12.33 -22.89 -11.38
CA HIS A 110 -13.13 -24.05 -11.71
C HIS A 110 -13.51 -24.03 -13.19
N LYS A 111 -13.09 -25.07 -13.91
CA LYS A 111 -13.45 -25.30 -15.31
C LYS A 111 -14.91 -25.72 -15.40
N ILE A 112 -15.76 -24.79 -15.86
CA ILE A 112 -17.21 -25.03 -16.06
C ILE A 112 -17.44 -25.84 -17.34
N SER A 113 -16.64 -25.57 -18.38
CA SER A 113 -16.67 -26.27 -19.67
C SER A 113 -15.32 -26.15 -20.36
N ASP A 114 -15.16 -26.75 -21.55
CA ASP A 114 -13.93 -26.62 -22.35
C ASP A 114 -13.61 -25.19 -22.80
N LYS A 115 -14.59 -24.28 -22.73
CA LYS A 115 -14.44 -22.88 -23.16
C LYS A 115 -14.52 -21.85 -22.04
N ILE A 116 -15.07 -22.22 -20.89
CA ILE A 116 -15.39 -21.26 -19.82
C ILE A 116 -14.82 -21.76 -18.49
N VAL A 117 -14.06 -20.90 -17.84
CA VAL A 117 -13.53 -21.10 -16.50
C VAL A 117 -13.99 -19.94 -15.63
N ALA A 118 -14.53 -20.24 -14.45
CA ALA A 118 -14.81 -19.23 -13.44
C ALA A 118 -13.74 -19.28 -12.35
N GLY A 119 -13.49 -18.15 -11.72
CA GLY A 119 -12.58 -18.06 -10.60
C GLY A 119 -12.98 -16.97 -9.62
N PHE A 120 -12.36 -17.01 -8.45
CA PHE A 120 -12.47 -16.00 -7.44
C PHE A 120 -11.10 -15.79 -6.80
N GLY A 121 -10.70 -14.53 -6.64
CA GLY A 121 -9.50 -14.13 -5.92
C GLY A 121 -9.81 -13.22 -4.74
N PHE A 122 -9.15 -13.46 -3.62
CA PHE A 122 -9.00 -12.56 -2.50
C PHE A 122 -7.52 -12.18 -2.36
N PHE A 123 -7.21 -10.89 -2.43
CA PHE A 123 -5.84 -10.38 -2.42
C PHE A 123 -5.76 -8.90 -2.04
N ASN A 124 -4.55 -8.40 -1.79
CA ASN A 124 -4.28 -7.04 -1.31
C ASN A 124 -3.21 -6.38 -2.20
N PRO A 125 -3.56 -5.83 -3.37
CA PRO A 125 -2.59 -5.29 -4.33
C PRO A 125 -2.08 -3.90 -3.96
N TYR A 126 -2.70 -3.26 -2.98
CA TYR A 126 -2.27 -1.99 -2.42
C TYR A 126 -2.27 -2.06 -0.89
N GLY A 127 -1.24 -1.50 -0.28
CA GLY A 127 -1.13 -1.32 1.15
C GLY A 127 0.05 -0.45 1.53
N MET A 128 -0.06 0.24 2.64
CA MET A 128 1.00 1.07 3.21
C MET A 128 1.00 0.91 4.70
N GLY A 129 2.19 0.86 5.29
CA GLY A 129 2.36 0.65 6.71
C GLY A 129 3.69 1.22 7.15
N VAL A 130 3.64 2.35 7.84
CA VAL A 130 4.81 3.02 8.44
C VAL A 130 4.42 3.52 9.82
N LYS A 131 5.35 3.40 10.77
CA LYS A 131 5.24 4.01 12.09
C LYS A 131 6.60 4.57 12.48
N TRP A 132 6.63 5.84 12.83
CA TRP A 132 7.80 6.52 13.37
C TRP A 132 7.71 6.59 14.90
N PRO A 133 8.84 6.81 15.61
CA PRO A 133 8.80 7.17 17.03
C PRO A 133 7.92 8.41 17.25
N GLU A 134 7.20 8.49 18.37
CA GLU A 134 6.28 9.61 18.64
C GLU A 134 7.04 10.93 18.85
N ASP A 135 8.19 10.86 19.53
CA ASP A 135 9.08 11.99 19.78
C ASP A 135 10.13 12.12 18.68
N TYR A 136 9.72 12.50 17.47
CA TYR A 136 10.66 12.77 16.38
C TYR A 136 10.35 14.06 15.63
N PRO A 137 11.34 14.68 14.95
CA PRO A 137 11.19 15.99 14.32
C PRO A 137 10.04 16.17 13.34
N LEU A 138 9.64 15.10 12.64
CA LEU A 138 8.58 15.17 11.63
C LEU A 138 7.25 14.58 12.11
N LYS A 139 7.06 14.45 13.44
CA LYS A 139 5.79 14.03 14.06
C LYS A 139 4.60 14.88 13.60
N TYR A 140 4.87 16.11 13.18
CA TYR A 140 3.88 17.04 12.62
C TYR A 140 3.44 16.75 11.18
N ILE A 141 4.10 15.80 10.51
CA ILE A 141 3.80 15.39 9.13
C ILE A 141 3.11 14.02 9.12
N SER A 142 3.67 13.05 9.87
CA SER A 142 3.09 11.71 10.05
C SER A 142 3.80 11.02 11.21
N ILE A 143 3.07 10.40 12.11
CA ILE A 143 3.61 9.39 13.03
C ILE A 143 3.32 8.01 12.47
N ARG A 144 2.12 7.80 11.94
CA ARG A 144 1.69 6.50 11.44
C ARG A 144 0.82 6.65 10.22
N ASP A 145 1.10 5.83 9.21
CA ASP A 145 0.20 5.61 8.09
C ASP A 145 -0.05 4.11 7.96
N ASP A 146 -1.29 3.67 8.08
CA ASP A 146 -1.69 2.28 7.90
C ASP A 146 -2.91 2.21 6.98
N MET A 147 -2.67 1.81 5.73
CA MET A 147 -3.69 1.64 4.71
C MET A 147 -3.73 0.17 4.27
N LYS A 148 -4.89 -0.47 4.41
CA LYS A 148 -5.11 -1.86 4.00
C LYS A 148 -6.21 -1.90 2.95
N THR A 149 -5.97 -2.58 1.84
CA THR A 149 -7.00 -2.83 0.83
C THR A 149 -7.30 -4.31 0.70
N PHE A 150 -8.58 -4.67 0.59
CA PHE A 150 -9.06 -6.05 0.48
C PHE A 150 -9.88 -6.18 -0.80
N PHE A 151 -9.37 -6.96 -1.76
CA PHE A 151 -10.01 -7.16 -3.06
C PHE A 151 -10.76 -8.48 -3.06
N PHE A 152 -12.03 -8.45 -3.44
CA PHE A 152 -12.85 -9.63 -3.69
C PHE A 152 -13.17 -9.65 -5.19
N ASN A 153 -12.55 -10.56 -5.93
CA ASN A 153 -12.48 -10.50 -7.39
C ASN A 153 -13.03 -11.78 -8.04
N PRO A 154 -14.35 -11.91 -8.22
CA PRO A 154 -14.90 -12.88 -9.17
C PRO A 154 -14.38 -12.61 -10.59
N THR A 155 -14.04 -13.68 -11.29
CA THR A 155 -13.41 -13.64 -12.61
C THR A 155 -13.99 -14.72 -13.51
N LEU A 156 -14.17 -14.40 -14.79
CA LEU A 156 -14.49 -15.35 -15.85
C LEU A 156 -13.39 -15.30 -16.92
N ALA A 157 -13.00 -16.46 -17.43
CA ALA A 157 -12.10 -16.57 -18.55
C ALA A 157 -12.67 -17.46 -19.65
N PHE A 158 -12.39 -17.06 -20.89
CA PHE A 158 -12.92 -17.65 -22.10
C PHE A 158 -11.77 -18.14 -22.96
N LYS A 159 -11.75 -19.44 -23.23
CA LYS A 159 -10.85 -20.06 -24.20
C LYS A 159 -11.44 -19.89 -25.59
N ILE A 160 -10.89 -18.95 -26.36
CA ILE A 160 -11.37 -18.62 -27.71
C ILE A 160 -10.97 -19.71 -28.69
N ASN A 161 -9.72 -20.19 -28.57
CA ASN A 161 -9.18 -21.35 -29.26
C ASN A 161 -8.06 -22.01 -28.42
N GLU A 162 -7.40 -23.04 -28.94
CA GLU A 162 -6.35 -23.78 -28.23
C GLU A 162 -5.14 -22.93 -27.81
N ASN A 163 -4.94 -21.78 -28.46
CA ASN A 163 -3.77 -20.93 -28.27
C ASN A 163 -4.14 -19.55 -27.71
N PHE A 164 -5.41 -19.18 -27.58
CA PHE A 164 -5.81 -17.83 -27.21
C PHE A 164 -6.99 -17.80 -26.24
N SER A 165 -6.84 -16.99 -25.18
CA SER A 165 -7.88 -16.75 -24.20
C SER A 165 -8.01 -15.28 -23.81
N LEU A 166 -9.19 -14.95 -23.29
CA LEU A 166 -9.51 -13.66 -22.68
C LEU A 166 -10.00 -13.90 -21.25
N GLY A 167 -9.76 -12.93 -20.36
CA GLY A 167 -10.24 -12.99 -18.97
C GLY A 167 -10.79 -11.64 -18.54
N PHE A 168 -11.82 -11.65 -17.70
CA PHE A 168 -12.49 -10.46 -17.19
C PHE A 168 -12.86 -10.68 -15.72
N GLY A 169 -12.64 -9.67 -14.89
CA GLY A 169 -12.99 -9.69 -13.49
C GLY A 169 -13.56 -8.35 -13.03
N VAL A 170 -14.29 -8.41 -11.91
CA VAL A 170 -14.80 -7.25 -11.19
C VAL A 170 -14.38 -7.38 -9.74
N SER A 171 -13.75 -6.35 -9.19
CA SER A 171 -13.33 -6.31 -7.79
C SER A 171 -14.30 -5.44 -7.00
N TYR A 172 -14.87 -6.01 -5.93
CA TYR A 172 -15.29 -5.21 -4.79
C TYR A 172 -14.06 -4.97 -3.91
N ILE A 173 -13.83 -3.72 -3.53
CA ILE A 173 -12.65 -3.29 -2.78
C ILE A 173 -13.14 -2.66 -1.48
N TYR A 174 -12.65 -3.17 -0.36
CA TYR A 174 -12.83 -2.56 0.96
C TYR A 174 -11.47 -2.08 1.47
N SER A 175 -11.43 -0.89 2.07
CA SER A 175 -10.19 -0.31 2.58
C SER A 175 -10.37 0.26 3.97
N THR A 176 -9.36 0.08 4.81
CA THR A 176 -9.19 0.83 6.07
C THR A 176 -8.02 1.79 5.92
N LEU A 177 -8.11 2.92 6.60
CA LEU A 177 -7.06 3.93 6.70
C LEU A 177 -6.98 4.39 8.14
N GLU A 178 -5.79 4.29 8.72
CA GLU A 178 -5.43 4.88 10.00
C GLU A 178 -4.26 5.83 9.73
N PHE A 179 -4.39 7.07 10.19
CA PHE A 179 -3.38 8.11 10.01
C PHE A 179 -3.20 8.89 11.31
N GLU A 180 -1.98 8.95 11.82
CA GLU A 180 -1.64 9.64 13.07
C GLU A 180 -0.62 10.75 12.77
N LEU A 181 -0.80 11.95 13.33
CA LEU A 181 0.22 13.01 13.37
C LEU A 181 0.05 13.86 14.64
N VAL A 182 0.93 14.84 14.83
CA VAL A 182 0.79 15.88 15.86
C VAL A 182 0.50 17.23 15.23
N GLU A 183 -0.50 17.96 15.71
CA GLU A 183 -0.73 19.35 15.34
C GLU A 183 -0.05 20.27 16.35
N HIS A 184 0.83 21.15 15.87
CA HIS A 184 1.44 22.19 16.69
C HIS A 184 0.54 23.42 16.72
N VAL A 185 0.08 23.82 17.90
CA VAL A 185 -0.85 24.94 18.08
C VAL A 185 -0.21 26.02 18.94
N GLU A 186 -0.22 27.25 18.44
CA GLU A 186 0.23 28.43 19.18
C GLU A 186 -0.98 29.22 19.68
N ARG A 187 -1.02 29.55 20.98
CA ARG A 187 -2.10 30.31 21.61
C ARG A 187 -1.55 31.32 22.60
N ASP A 188 -2.43 32.21 23.08
CA ASP A 188 -2.13 33.17 24.13
C ASP A 188 -3.02 32.92 25.36
N LEU A 189 -2.42 32.92 26.54
CA LEU A 189 -3.15 32.95 27.81
C LEU A 189 -3.74 34.33 28.03
N ASP A 190 -5.02 34.37 28.39
CA ASP A 190 -5.68 35.59 28.80
C ASP A 190 -4.99 36.18 30.05
N PRO A 191 -4.69 37.50 30.08
CA PRO A 191 -4.21 38.21 31.27
C PRO A 191 -4.93 37.86 32.58
N ALA A 192 -6.23 37.60 32.53
CA ALA A 192 -7.04 37.22 33.70
C ALA A 192 -6.68 35.83 34.26
N VAL A 193 -6.16 34.93 33.41
CA VAL A 193 -5.74 33.57 33.78
C VAL A 193 -4.25 33.55 34.17
N SER A 194 -3.41 34.29 33.44
CA SER A 194 -1.97 34.37 33.70
C SER A 194 -1.60 35.20 34.93
N GLY A 195 -2.49 36.11 35.36
CA GLY A 195 -2.23 37.06 36.44
C GLY A 195 -1.24 38.17 36.07
N LEU A 196 -0.85 38.25 34.79
CA LEU A 196 0.02 39.29 34.24
C LEU A 196 -0.82 40.33 33.48
N PRO A 197 -0.40 41.61 33.40
CA PRO A 197 -1.13 42.65 32.66
C PRO A 197 -1.01 42.52 31.13
N ILE A 198 -0.59 41.36 30.64
CA ILE A 198 -0.26 41.06 29.24
C ILE A 198 -0.62 39.60 28.93
N SER A 199 -0.93 39.34 27.67
CA SER A 199 -1.14 37.98 27.18
C SER A 199 0.19 37.24 27.14
N VAL A 200 0.19 35.97 27.52
CA VAL A 200 1.39 35.12 27.54
C VAL A 200 1.28 34.06 26.45
N PRO A 201 2.20 34.01 25.48
CA PRO A 201 2.17 32.97 24.47
C PRO A 201 2.49 31.61 25.09
N TYR A 202 1.85 30.58 24.58
CA TYR A 202 2.17 29.19 24.85
C TYR A 202 1.92 28.37 23.59
N THR A 203 2.66 27.28 23.46
CA THR A 203 2.48 26.31 22.39
C THR A 203 2.00 25.00 22.97
N MET A 204 1.31 24.20 22.15
CA MET A 204 0.93 22.85 22.52
C MET A 204 1.05 21.92 21.34
N ASP A 205 1.39 20.68 21.62
CA ASP A 205 1.31 19.57 20.68
C ASP A 205 0.02 18.79 20.93
N VAL A 206 -0.82 18.67 19.91
CA VAL A 206 -2.10 17.95 19.97
C VAL A 206 -2.06 16.76 19.01
N PRO A 207 -1.98 15.52 19.50
CA PRO A 207 -2.05 14.36 18.63
C PRO A 207 -3.41 14.24 17.96
N LEU A 208 -3.37 13.89 16.69
CA LEU A 208 -4.52 13.75 15.81
C LEU A 208 -4.49 12.36 15.21
N VAL A 209 -5.62 11.67 15.29
CA VAL A 209 -5.82 10.34 14.74
C VAL A 209 -7.01 10.38 13.79
N LEU A 210 -6.82 9.86 12.58
CA LEU A 210 -7.89 9.66 11.61
C LEU A 210 -8.08 8.15 11.43
N ASP A 211 -9.27 7.67 11.76
CA ASP A 211 -9.71 6.31 11.45
C ASP A 211 -10.82 6.37 10.41
N ALA A 212 -10.59 5.77 9.25
CA ALA A 212 -11.53 5.85 8.15
C ALA A 212 -11.66 4.53 7.37
N THR A 213 -12.84 4.32 6.80
CA THR A 213 -13.12 3.16 5.95
C THR A 213 -13.74 3.59 4.64
N GLY A 214 -13.56 2.79 3.60
CA GLY A 214 -14.11 3.11 2.30
C GLY A 214 -14.25 1.89 1.42
N SER A 215 -15.04 2.03 0.36
CA SER A 215 -15.20 0.99 -0.64
C SER A 215 -15.19 1.53 -2.06
N ALA A 216 -14.84 0.67 -3.00
CA ALA A 216 -14.86 0.98 -4.42
C ALA A 216 -15.12 -0.28 -5.26
N TRP A 217 -15.40 -0.07 -6.54
CA TRP A 217 -15.45 -1.10 -7.55
C TRP A 217 -14.37 -0.85 -8.60
N ALA A 218 -13.73 -1.91 -9.08
CA ALA A 218 -12.76 -1.84 -10.17
C ALA A 218 -12.97 -3.00 -11.14
N LEU A 219 -12.58 -2.80 -12.40
CA LEU A 219 -12.60 -3.85 -13.42
C LEU A 219 -11.18 -4.31 -13.72
N ASN A 220 -11.03 -5.56 -14.13
CA ASN A 220 -9.79 -6.05 -14.71
C ASN A 220 -10.06 -6.93 -15.93
N ALA A 221 -9.12 -6.93 -16.87
CA ALA A 221 -9.16 -7.75 -18.05
C ALA A 221 -7.78 -8.27 -18.40
N GLY A 222 -7.73 -9.34 -19.18
CA GLY A 222 -6.49 -9.88 -19.69
C GLY A 222 -6.69 -10.63 -20.99
N ALA A 223 -5.58 -10.79 -21.70
CA ALA A 223 -5.48 -11.63 -22.89
C ALA A 223 -4.23 -12.48 -22.76
N LEU A 224 -4.29 -13.72 -23.26
CA LEU A 224 -3.14 -14.62 -23.25
C LEU A 224 -3.10 -15.43 -24.53
N TYR A 225 -1.96 -15.35 -25.22
CA TYR A 225 -1.65 -16.21 -26.36
C TYR A 225 -0.55 -17.21 -25.96
N LYS A 226 -0.75 -18.49 -26.27
CA LYS A 226 0.21 -19.59 -26.06
C LYS A 226 0.55 -20.23 -27.40
N GLY A 227 1.73 -19.94 -27.94
CA GLY A 227 2.32 -20.68 -29.04
C GLY A 227 2.98 -21.98 -28.57
N GLU A 228 3.73 -22.65 -29.45
CA GLU A 228 4.38 -23.92 -29.13
C GLU A 228 5.44 -23.79 -28.03
N ASN A 229 6.32 -22.78 -28.14
CA ASN A 229 7.46 -22.57 -27.23
C ASN A 229 7.47 -21.18 -26.60
N PHE A 230 6.41 -20.40 -26.77
CA PHE A 230 6.31 -19.05 -26.22
C PHE A 230 4.88 -18.68 -25.85
N SER A 231 4.72 -17.74 -24.95
CA SER A 231 3.45 -17.08 -24.68
C SER A 231 3.61 -15.57 -24.60
N ILE A 232 2.54 -14.86 -24.90
CA ILE A 232 2.44 -13.40 -24.81
C ILE A 232 1.18 -13.09 -24.01
N GLY A 233 1.32 -12.31 -22.95
CA GLY A 233 0.23 -11.92 -22.07
C GLY A 233 0.03 -10.42 -22.03
N PHE A 234 -1.22 -10.00 -21.86
CA PHE A 234 -1.60 -8.64 -21.54
C PHE A 234 -2.51 -8.66 -20.32
N ASN A 235 -2.24 -7.80 -19.34
CA ASN A 235 -3.10 -7.54 -18.20
C ASN A 235 -3.41 -6.06 -18.12
N TRP A 236 -4.67 -5.77 -17.81
CA TRP A 236 -5.09 -4.47 -17.31
C TRP A 236 -5.95 -4.62 -16.06
N ARG A 237 -5.61 -3.85 -15.02
CA ARG A 237 -6.46 -3.58 -13.86
C ARG A 237 -6.79 -2.10 -13.80
N GLY A 238 -8.08 -1.79 -13.77
CA GLY A 238 -8.58 -0.44 -13.68
C GLY A 238 -8.18 0.24 -12.36
N GLY A 239 -7.67 1.47 -12.45
CA GLY A 239 -7.57 2.37 -11.32
C GLY A 239 -8.96 2.70 -10.80
N PHE A 240 -9.02 3.06 -9.52
CA PHE A 240 -10.26 3.31 -8.81
C PHE A 240 -10.05 4.41 -7.77
N LYS A 241 -11.16 5.02 -7.34
CA LYS A 241 -11.14 6.06 -6.32
C LYS A 241 -11.91 5.57 -5.11
N ILE A 242 -11.27 5.59 -3.94
CA ILE A 242 -11.95 5.37 -2.66
C ILE A 242 -12.24 6.73 -2.06
N LYS A 243 -13.49 6.95 -1.65
CA LYS A 243 -13.85 8.00 -0.71
C LYS A 243 -13.96 7.35 0.65
N PHE A 244 -13.16 7.80 1.59
CA PHE A 244 -13.18 7.31 2.95
C PHE A 244 -14.20 8.11 3.76
N ASP A 245 -14.87 7.43 4.66
CA ASP A 245 -15.75 7.99 5.68
C ASP A 245 -15.16 7.58 7.04
N GLY A 246 -14.92 8.56 7.89
CA GLY A 246 -14.14 8.37 9.09
C GLY A 246 -14.18 9.56 10.03
N ASP A 247 -13.80 9.27 11.26
CA ASP A 247 -13.77 10.22 12.35
C ASP A 247 -12.34 10.70 12.54
N LEU A 248 -12.20 12.02 12.63
CA LEU A 248 -10.97 12.64 13.08
C LEU A 248 -11.06 12.79 14.59
N ALA A 249 -10.16 12.22 15.37
CA ALA A 249 -10.11 12.42 16.82
C ALA A 249 -8.89 13.25 17.20
N LEU A 250 -9.07 14.19 18.12
CA LEU A 250 -7.97 14.82 18.83
C LEU A 250 -7.75 14.03 20.13
N SER A 251 -6.52 13.63 20.39
CA SER A 251 -6.19 12.87 21.60
C SER A 251 -5.77 13.81 22.72
N ALA A 252 -6.64 13.94 23.73
CA ALA A 252 -6.39 14.71 24.94
C ALA A 252 -5.29 14.09 25.83
N ALA A 253 -5.02 12.79 25.68
CA ALA A 253 -4.15 12.02 26.58
C ALA A 253 -2.65 12.37 26.46
N LEU A 254 -2.28 13.21 25.50
CA LEU A 254 -0.89 13.50 25.13
C LEU A 254 -0.71 14.99 24.72
N VAL A 255 -1.53 15.89 25.26
CA VAL A 255 -1.31 17.33 25.08
C VAL A 255 -0.07 17.73 25.88
N ASP A 256 0.95 18.24 25.19
CA ASP A 256 2.20 18.73 25.78
C ASP A 256 2.24 20.25 25.62
N VAL A 257 2.21 21.00 26.72
CA VAL A 257 2.19 22.47 26.71
C VAL A 257 3.58 23.02 27.00
N THR A 258 4.09 23.85 26.08
CA THR A 258 5.35 24.56 26.28
C THR A 258 5.11 26.07 26.39
N ILE A 259 5.57 26.66 27.49
CA ILE A 259 5.62 28.12 27.66
C ILE A 259 7.05 28.59 27.31
N PRO A 260 7.23 29.45 26.29
CA PRO A 260 8.56 29.84 25.86
C PRO A 260 9.21 30.84 26.83
N PRO A 261 10.55 30.87 26.95
CA PRO A 261 11.25 31.92 27.68
C PRO A 261 11.01 33.32 27.08
N PRO A 262 10.95 34.38 27.92
CA PRO A 262 11.17 34.38 29.37
C PRO A 262 9.90 34.09 30.20
N TRP A 263 8.78 33.75 29.56
CA TRP A 263 7.47 33.66 30.21
C TRP A 263 7.36 32.50 31.20
N ASP A 264 8.08 31.41 30.92
CA ASP A 264 8.24 30.24 31.77
C ASP A 264 8.70 30.59 33.21
N THR A 265 9.55 31.61 33.34
CA THR A 265 10.05 32.09 34.63
C THR A 265 9.14 33.10 35.33
N LEU A 266 8.19 33.69 34.60
CA LEU A 266 7.30 34.73 35.11
C LEU A 266 5.98 34.15 35.64
N LEU A 267 5.64 32.93 35.25
CA LEU A 267 4.46 32.21 35.70
C LEU A 267 4.77 31.30 36.91
N PRO A 268 3.76 30.98 37.74
CA PRO A 268 3.93 30.01 38.82
C PRO A 268 4.44 28.65 38.29
N PRO A 269 5.31 27.94 39.03
CA PRO A 269 5.72 26.59 38.66
C PRO A 269 4.51 25.66 38.52
N GLY A 270 4.49 24.83 37.46
CA GLY A 270 3.39 23.89 37.18
C GLY A 270 2.20 24.50 36.43
N THR A 271 2.32 25.73 35.93
CA THR A 271 1.27 26.38 35.11
C THR A 271 1.06 25.62 33.79
N ASP A 272 2.13 25.12 33.17
CA ASP A 272 2.14 24.19 32.04
C ASP A 272 1.27 22.95 32.30
N VAL A 273 1.54 22.21 33.38
CA VAL A 273 0.78 20.98 33.73
C VAL A 273 -0.69 21.28 34.03
N ALA A 274 -0.97 22.42 34.67
CA ALA A 274 -2.34 22.86 34.93
C ALA A 274 -3.08 23.18 33.63
N LEU A 275 -2.40 23.79 32.65
CA LEU A 275 -2.94 24.05 31.32
C LEU A 275 -3.17 22.77 30.54
N GLU A 276 -2.22 21.84 30.53
CA GLU A 276 -2.38 20.51 29.91
C GLU A 276 -3.65 19.82 30.41
N THR A 277 -3.84 19.78 31.74
CA THR A 277 -5.02 19.16 32.35
C THR A 277 -6.31 19.88 31.94
N ALA A 278 -6.31 21.22 31.98
CA ALA A 278 -7.48 22.02 31.63
C ALA A 278 -7.85 21.94 30.13
N ILE A 279 -6.85 21.83 29.26
CA ILE A 279 -7.03 21.68 27.82
C ILE A 279 -7.50 20.27 27.51
N ALA A 280 -6.88 19.24 28.11
CA ALA A 280 -7.27 17.84 27.91
C ALA A 280 -8.75 17.61 28.23
N ASP A 281 -9.29 18.24 29.28
CA ASP A 281 -10.72 18.19 29.64
C ASP A 281 -11.65 18.85 28.59
N GLN A 282 -11.11 19.72 27.74
CA GLN A 282 -11.86 20.48 26.73
C GLN A 282 -11.64 19.98 25.29
N VAL A 283 -10.61 19.18 25.04
CA VAL A 283 -10.36 18.58 23.72
C VAL A 283 -11.51 17.59 23.44
N PRO A 284 -12.31 17.80 22.38
CA PRO A 284 -13.38 16.89 22.01
C PRO A 284 -12.80 15.51 21.71
N SER A 285 -13.38 14.46 22.29
CA SER A 285 -13.05 13.07 21.94
C SER A 285 -13.46 12.69 20.52
N GLU A 286 -14.31 13.51 19.89
CA GLU A 286 -14.79 13.37 18.52
C GLU A 286 -14.55 14.71 17.78
N GLY A 287 -13.70 14.68 16.76
CA GLY A 287 -13.54 15.78 15.81
C GLY A 287 -14.43 15.61 14.58
N GLY A 288 -14.39 16.59 13.68
CA GLY A 288 -15.28 16.64 12.52
C GLY A 288 -15.08 15.49 11.51
N VAL A 289 -16.11 15.25 10.70
CA VAL A 289 -16.07 14.25 9.62
C VAL A 289 -15.09 14.69 8.53
N LEU A 290 -14.03 13.91 8.30
CA LEU A 290 -13.16 14.07 7.14
C LEU A 290 -13.53 13.01 6.10
N ILE A 291 -13.69 13.45 4.85
CA ILE A 291 -13.93 12.56 3.71
C ILE A 291 -12.71 12.60 2.79
N PRO A 292 -11.54 12.05 3.19
CA PRO A 292 -10.41 11.99 2.30
C PRO A 292 -10.73 11.07 1.13
N SER A 293 -10.17 11.40 -0.04
CA SER A 293 -10.35 10.56 -1.22
C SER A 293 -9.01 10.25 -1.85
N PHE A 294 -8.80 8.98 -2.17
CA PHE A 294 -7.54 8.49 -2.70
C PHE A 294 -7.75 7.85 -4.08
N ASN A 295 -6.89 8.19 -5.03
CA ASN A 295 -6.91 7.61 -6.38
C ASN A 295 -5.83 6.54 -6.47
N PHE A 296 -6.25 5.30 -6.69
CA PHE A 296 -5.36 4.18 -6.93
C PHE A 296 -5.07 4.07 -8.44
N PRO A 297 -3.80 3.90 -8.84
CA PRO A 297 -3.40 3.90 -10.23
C PRO A 297 -3.88 2.63 -10.95
N HIS A 298 -3.96 2.71 -12.27
CA HIS A 298 -4.11 1.52 -13.10
C HIS A 298 -2.87 0.63 -13.01
N ILE A 299 -3.04 -0.68 -13.15
CA ILE A 299 -1.94 -1.63 -13.36
C ILE A 299 -2.03 -2.13 -14.79
N PHE A 300 -0.93 -2.02 -15.52
CA PHE A 300 -0.78 -2.55 -16.87
C PHE A 300 0.42 -3.50 -16.87
N GLY A 301 0.26 -4.67 -17.49
CA GLY A 301 1.33 -5.64 -17.64
C GLY A 301 1.36 -6.21 -19.06
N VAL A 302 2.55 -6.33 -19.63
CA VAL A 302 2.76 -6.99 -20.92
C VAL A 302 3.89 -7.99 -20.74
N GLY A 303 3.54 -9.26 -20.77
CA GLY A 303 4.50 -10.33 -20.54
C GLY A 303 4.86 -11.07 -21.83
N VAL A 304 6.05 -11.64 -21.84
CA VAL A 304 6.44 -12.72 -22.73
C VAL A 304 7.11 -13.83 -21.93
N ALA A 305 6.79 -15.09 -22.25
CA ALA A 305 7.48 -16.24 -21.69
C ALA A 305 7.94 -17.20 -22.79
N PHE A 306 9.08 -17.86 -22.59
CA PHE A 306 9.71 -18.79 -23.52
C PHE A 306 10.13 -20.06 -22.81
N ASN A 307 9.78 -21.21 -23.38
CA ASN A 307 10.32 -22.50 -22.98
C ASN A 307 11.69 -22.65 -23.66
N LEU A 308 12.77 -22.38 -22.94
CA LEU A 308 14.14 -22.54 -23.45
C LEU A 308 14.51 -24.03 -23.57
N THR A 309 13.99 -24.84 -22.65
CA THR A 309 14.05 -26.31 -22.64
C THR A 309 12.75 -26.85 -22.05
N GLU A 310 12.61 -28.17 -21.97
CA GLU A 310 11.47 -28.83 -21.30
C GLU A 310 11.39 -28.53 -19.79
N SER A 311 12.48 -28.03 -19.17
CA SER A 311 12.54 -27.78 -17.72
C SER A 311 12.94 -26.35 -17.37
N LEU A 312 13.19 -25.49 -18.37
CA LEU A 312 13.61 -24.11 -18.17
C LEU A 312 12.69 -23.17 -18.93
N ILE A 313 11.96 -22.36 -18.18
CA ILE A 313 11.11 -21.29 -18.68
C ILE A 313 11.75 -19.96 -18.30
N MET A 314 11.79 -19.03 -19.25
CA MET A 314 12.18 -17.64 -19.04
C MET A 314 10.94 -16.77 -19.23
N SER A 315 10.67 -15.84 -18.31
CA SER A 315 9.56 -14.88 -18.40
C SER A 315 10.09 -13.47 -18.18
N ALA A 316 9.52 -12.49 -18.87
CA ALA A 316 9.74 -11.07 -18.64
C ALA A 316 8.42 -10.33 -18.83
N ASP A 317 8.15 -9.38 -17.93
CA ASP A 317 6.95 -8.55 -17.91
C ASP A 317 7.32 -7.05 -17.78
#